data_AF-A0A7R8X8S7-F1
#
_entry.id   AF-A0A7R8X8S7-F1
#
_cell.length_a   1.000
_cell.length_b   1.000
_cell.length_c   1.000
_cell.angle_alpha   90.00
_cell.angle_beta   90.00
_cell.angle_gamma   90.00
#
_symmetry.space_group_name_H-M   'P 1'
#
loop_
_entity.id
_entity.type
_entity.pdbx_description
1 polymer ?
#
loop_
_entity_poly.entity_id
_entity_poly.type
_entity_poly.pdbx_seq_one_letter_code
_entity_poly.pdbx_strand_id
1 'polypeptide(L)'
;MVHLTVYDVKRLELYAKNLADYHLCMDLLPALARVYFLNQMGDVHLSPVQAGILMGLGLQHRTVDALAKEFEIPATQLLGLFNRIVRKILTFLNGVLEKDLEEALSRVKEPEMQPLALSLDQELKDAEKELKEKQGKKLANLQLGSLEQFKIKGSEDDWESVLGSKHSGIVSVKSGVKRALGNDTNGLGLGNIEKTKKKKKFKPNRGKGKKR
;
A
#
# COMPACT_ATOMS: atom_id res chain seq x y z
N MET A 1 28.99 9.74 23.10
CA MET A 1 27.89 8.75 23.00
C MET A 1 27.81 8.37 21.52
N VAL A 2 27.83 7.08 21.19
CA VAL A 2 27.71 6.68 19.78
C VAL A 2 26.24 6.78 19.42
N HIS A 3 25.87 7.74 18.57
CA HIS A 3 24.49 7.91 18.12
C HIS A 3 24.25 7.02 16.90
N LEU A 4 23.81 5.78 17.10
CA LEU A 4 23.25 4.97 16.02
C LEU A 4 21.81 5.42 15.78
N THR A 5 21.49 5.76 14.54
CA THR A 5 20.12 6.10 14.13
C THR A 5 19.39 4.87 13.59
N VAL A 6 18.06 4.94 13.52
CA VAL A 6 17.24 3.89 12.88
C VAL A 6 17.64 3.68 11.41
N TYR A 7 18.12 4.73 10.74
CA TYR A 7 18.63 4.66 9.38
C TYR A 7 19.90 3.80 9.27
N ASP A 8 20.79 3.87 10.27
CA ASP A 8 22.02 3.08 10.31
C ASP A 8 21.74 1.60 10.49
N VAL A 9 20.75 1.25 11.33
CA VAL A 9 20.27 -0.13 11.47
C VAL A 9 19.72 -0.65 10.15
N LYS A 10 18.97 0.18 9.41
CA LYS A 10 18.46 -0.18 8.08
C LYS A 10 19.58 -0.37 7.05
N ARG A 11 20.66 0.43 7.09
CA ARG A 11 21.85 0.23 6.25
C ARG A 11 22.52 -1.11 6.53
N LEU A 12 22.68 -1.46 7.81
CA LEU A 12 23.23 -2.76 8.22
C LEU A 12 22.33 -3.91 7.76
N GLU A 13 21.01 -3.74 7.81
CA GLU A 13 20.05 -4.73 7.32
C GLU A 13 20.12 -4.94 5.81
N LEU A 14 20.27 -3.88 5.02
CA LEU A 14 20.46 -3.98 3.56
C LEU A 14 21.74 -4.75 3.21
N TYR A 15 22.84 -4.46 3.90
CA TYR A 15 24.09 -5.22 3.74
C TYR A 15 23.92 -6.68 4.18
N ALA A 16 23.30 -6.93 5.33
CA ALA A 16 23.02 -8.29 5.81
C ALA A 16 22.12 -9.06 4.84
N LYS A 17 21.19 -8.42 4.12
CA LYS A 17 20.38 -9.08 3.09
C LYS A 17 21.11 -9.25 1.75
N ASN A 18 22.40 -8.89 1.66
CA ASN A 18 23.20 -8.87 0.43
C ASN A 18 22.59 -7.97 -0.67
N LEU A 19 21.81 -6.95 -0.28
CA LEU A 19 21.20 -5.98 -1.20
C LEU A 19 22.11 -4.76 -1.45
N ALA A 20 23.17 -4.62 -0.65
CA ALA A 20 24.13 -3.54 -0.73
C ALA A 20 25.55 -4.05 -0.48
N ASP A 21 26.52 -3.27 -0.95
CA ASP A 21 27.95 -3.53 -0.76
C ASP A 21 28.43 -3.10 0.65
N TYR A 22 29.53 -3.68 1.12
CA TYR A 22 30.09 -3.48 2.46
C TYR A 22 30.50 -2.03 2.72
N HIS A 23 30.87 -1.28 1.68
CA HIS A 23 31.17 0.15 1.78
C HIS A 23 30.00 0.95 2.37
N LEU A 24 28.76 0.49 2.22
CA LEU A 24 27.58 1.15 2.78
C LEU A 24 27.57 1.16 4.32
N CYS A 25 28.29 0.27 5.01
CA CYS A 25 28.29 0.22 6.48
C CYS A 25 29.65 0.50 7.11
N MET A 26 30.70 0.74 6.33
CA MET A 26 32.08 0.90 6.79
C MET A 26 32.29 2.04 7.80
N ASP A 27 31.56 3.13 7.67
CA ASP A 27 31.54 4.27 8.60
C ASP A 27 30.97 3.91 9.98
N LEU A 28 30.12 2.87 10.05
CA LEU A 28 29.49 2.41 11.29
C LEU A 28 30.37 1.42 12.07
N LEU A 29 31.32 0.76 11.40
CA LEU A 29 32.17 -0.27 12.03
C LEU A 29 32.95 0.23 13.24
N PRO A 30 33.58 1.42 13.24
CA PRO A 30 34.36 1.88 14.40
C PRO A 30 33.48 2.03 15.65
N ALA A 31 32.28 2.56 15.45
CA ALA A 31 31.25 2.67 16.47
C ALA A 31 30.83 1.30 17.01
N LEU A 32 30.48 0.37 16.12
CA LEU A 32 30.05 -0.98 16.48
C LEU A 32 31.16 -1.78 17.18
N ALA A 33 32.39 -1.69 16.68
CA ALA A 33 33.55 -2.34 17.27
C ALA A 33 33.82 -1.85 18.69
N ARG A 34 33.71 -0.53 18.95
CA ARG A 34 33.85 0.02 20.30
C ARG A 34 32.81 -0.54 21.26
N VAL A 35 31.53 -0.57 20.87
CA VAL A 35 30.46 -1.11 21.71
C VAL A 35 30.67 -2.61 22.00
N TYR A 36 31.14 -3.35 20.99
CA TYR A 36 31.47 -4.78 21.14
C TYR A 36 32.63 -5.01 22.13
N PHE A 37 33.78 -4.36 21.92
CA PHE A 37 34.97 -4.56 22.75
C PHE A 37 34.87 -3.95 24.15
N LEU A 38 33.96 -3.00 24.37
CA LEU A 38 33.60 -2.49 25.70
C LEU A 38 32.61 -3.40 26.44
N ASN A 39 32.29 -4.57 25.89
CA ASN A 39 31.36 -5.55 26.47
C ASN A 39 29.94 -4.98 26.69
N GLN A 40 29.54 -3.99 25.89
CA GLN A 40 28.20 -3.37 25.98
C GLN A 40 27.13 -4.15 25.21
N MET A 41 27.54 -5.13 24.39
CA MET A 41 26.62 -6.01 23.65
C MET A 41 26.17 -7.26 24.44
N GLY A 42 26.54 -7.38 25.72
CA GLY A 42 26.13 -8.51 26.58
C GLY A 42 26.56 -9.87 26.01
N ASP A 43 25.58 -10.75 25.77
CA ASP A 43 25.77 -12.16 25.35
C ASP A 43 26.18 -12.36 23.88
N VAL A 44 26.44 -11.28 23.13
CA VAL A 44 26.90 -11.40 21.74
C VAL A 44 28.35 -11.91 21.73
N HIS A 45 28.53 -13.18 21.43
CA HIS A 45 29.86 -13.78 21.27
C HIS A 45 30.26 -13.91 19.79
N LEU A 46 31.44 -13.37 19.45
CA LEU A 46 32.11 -13.58 18.18
C LEU A 46 33.20 -14.64 18.35
N SER A 47 33.40 -15.46 17.31
CA SER A 47 34.57 -16.34 17.25
C SER A 47 35.86 -15.49 17.29
N PRO A 48 37.00 -15.99 17.80
CA PRO A 48 38.26 -15.24 17.83
C PRO A 48 38.65 -14.65 16.46
N VAL A 49 38.44 -15.40 15.38
CA VAL A 49 38.69 -14.93 14.01
C VAL A 49 37.72 -13.80 13.63
N GLN A 50 36.45 -13.91 14.00
CA GLN A 50 35.44 -12.87 13.77
C GLN A 50 35.75 -11.58 14.55
N ALA A 51 36.14 -11.70 15.82
CA ALA A 51 36.57 -10.57 16.63
C ALA A 51 37.81 -9.90 16.03
N GLY A 52 38.78 -10.69 15.56
CA GLY A 52 39.97 -10.19 14.84
C GLY A 52 39.60 -9.39 13.59
N ILE A 53 38.66 -9.89 12.78
CA ILE A 53 38.17 -9.18 11.59
C ILE A 53 37.47 -7.86 11.98
N LEU A 54 36.62 -7.86 13.01
CA LEU A 54 35.94 -6.65 13.48
C LEU A 54 36.94 -5.61 14.02
N MET A 55 37.99 -6.05 14.72
CA MET A 55 39.08 -5.19 15.19
C MET A 55 39.88 -4.60 14.01
N GLY A 56 40.25 -5.44 13.04
CA GLY A 56 41.04 -5.04 11.88
C GLY A 56 40.32 -4.01 11.01
N LEU A 57 39.04 -4.26 10.68
CA LEU A 57 38.24 -3.36 9.85
C LEU A 57 37.76 -2.12 10.64
N GLY A 58 37.33 -2.31 11.89
CA GLY A 58 36.67 -1.26 12.67
C GLY A 58 37.62 -0.34 13.44
N LEU A 59 38.60 -0.91 14.17
CA LEU A 59 39.49 -0.13 15.03
C LEU A 59 40.85 0.17 14.39
N GLN A 60 41.38 -0.76 13.59
CA GLN A 60 42.66 -0.59 12.92
C GLN A 60 42.54 0.01 11.52
N HIS A 61 41.31 0.15 11.00
CA HIS A 61 41.00 0.70 9.67
C HIS A 61 41.83 0.05 8.53
N ARG A 62 42.14 -1.24 8.65
CA ARG A 62 42.81 -1.98 7.59
C ARG A 62 41.85 -2.25 6.44
N THR A 63 42.38 -2.27 5.22
CA THR A 63 41.59 -2.66 4.05
C THR A 63 41.25 -4.15 4.10
N VAL A 64 40.17 -4.53 3.41
CA VAL A 64 39.74 -5.93 3.29
C VAL A 64 40.87 -6.79 2.69
N ASP A 65 41.57 -6.29 1.68
CA ASP A 65 42.66 -7.03 1.03
C ASP A 65 43.88 -7.23 1.94
N ALA A 66 44.21 -6.23 2.77
CA ALA A 66 45.31 -6.35 3.72
C ALA A 66 45.00 -7.41 4.79
N LEU A 67 43.78 -7.40 5.33
CA LEU A 67 43.36 -8.42 6.29
C LEU A 67 43.23 -9.81 5.64
N ALA A 68 42.76 -9.89 4.40
CA ALA A 68 42.68 -11.15 3.67
C ALA A 68 44.07 -11.80 3.53
N LYS A 69 45.11 -11.00 3.25
CA LYS A 69 46.50 -11.47 3.21
C LYS A 69 47.02 -11.88 4.59
N GLU A 70 46.70 -11.13 5.64
CA GLU A 70 47.16 -11.39 7.02
C GLU A 70 46.55 -12.66 7.63
N PHE A 71 45.27 -12.92 7.34
CA PHE A 71 44.58 -14.14 7.76
C PHE A 71 44.76 -15.32 6.78
N GLU A 72 45.49 -15.13 5.68
CA GLU A 72 45.70 -16.12 4.62
C GLU A 72 44.38 -16.71 4.07
N ILE A 73 43.32 -15.89 3.99
CA ILE A 73 42.00 -16.28 3.49
C ILE A 73 41.60 -15.43 2.28
N PRO A 74 40.81 -15.97 1.33
CA PRO A 74 40.25 -15.19 0.24
C PRO A 74 39.39 -14.02 0.74
N ALA A 75 39.48 -12.86 0.09
CA ALA A 75 38.69 -11.67 0.44
C ALA A 75 37.17 -11.93 0.45
N THR A 76 36.68 -12.79 -0.44
CA THR A 76 35.28 -13.22 -0.48
C THR A 76 34.85 -13.96 0.79
N GLN A 77 35.72 -14.80 1.35
CA GLN A 77 35.48 -15.51 2.60
C GLN A 77 35.51 -14.55 3.79
N LEU A 78 36.45 -13.60 3.80
CA LEU A 78 36.53 -12.56 4.82
C LEU A 78 35.26 -11.71 4.85
N LEU A 79 34.76 -11.26 3.69
CA LEU A 79 33.48 -10.55 3.59
C LEU A 79 32.29 -11.42 4.02
N GLY A 80 32.34 -12.73 3.75
CA GLY A 80 31.35 -13.68 4.25
C GLY A 80 31.34 -13.78 5.78
N LEU A 81 32.51 -13.83 6.41
CA LEU A 81 32.66 -13.80 7.87
C LEU A 81 32.21 -12.44 8.45
N PHE A 82 32.55 -11.35 7.77
CA PHE A 82 32.09 -10.01 8.13
C PHE A 82 30.56 -9.89 8.07
N ASN A 83 29.90 -10.44 7.05
CA ASN A 83 28.44 -10.48 6.98
C ASN A 83 27.82 -11.26 8.16
N ARG A 84 28.44 -12.37 8.59
CA ARG A 84 28.01 -13.09 9.80
C ARG A 84 28.13 -12.25 11.08
N ILE A 85 29.18 -11.43 11.18
CA ILE A 85 29.36 -10.48 12.29
C ILE A 85 28.23 -9.44 12.27
N VAL A 86 27.99 -8.81 11.11
CA VAL A 86 26.93 -7.80 10.96
C VAL A 86 25.56 -8.36 11.32
N ARG A 87 25.24 -9.60 10.94
CA ARG A 87 23.97 -10.25 11.33
C ARG A 87 23.83 -10.39 12.85
N LYS A 88 24.88 -10.83 13.54
CA LYS A 88 24.85 -10.96 15.02
C LYS A 88 24.64 -9.62 15.69
N ILE A 89 25.33 -8.59 15.21
CA ILE A 89 25.17 -7.22 15.70
C ILE A 89 23.75 -6.71 15.42
N LEU A 90 23.20 -6.98 14.23
CA LEU A 90 21.85 -6.58 13.87
C LEU A 90 20.78 -7.24 14.77
N THR A 91 20.93 -8.52 15.09
CA THR A 91 20.03 -9.21 16.04
C THR A 91 20.04 -8.53 17.40
N PHE A 92 21.22 -8.13 17.90
CA PHE A 92 21.32 -7.39 19.15
C PHE A 92 20.68 -6.01 19.07
N LEU A 93 20.98 -5.24 18.01
CA LEU A 93 20.43 -3.89 17.83
C LEU A 93 18.90 -3.91 17.71
N ASN A 94 18.34 -4.87 16.97
CA ASN A 94 16.89 -5.03 16.88
C ASN A 94 16.27 -5.37 18.23
N GLY A 95 16.90 -6.25 19.03
CA GLY A 95 16.42 -6.53 20.38
C GLY A 95 16.47 -5.32 21.32
N VAL A 96 17.43 -4.41 21.14
CA VAL A 96 17.46 -3.13 21.89
C VAL A 96 16.34 -2.20 21.41
N LEU A 97 16.13 -2.06 20.10
CA LEU A 97 15.06 -1.24 19.54
C LEU A 97 13.67 -1.76 19.94
N GLU A 98 13.48 -3.08 19.96
CA GLU A 98 12.24 -3.72 20.42
C GLU A 98 11.95 -3.38 21.88
N LYS A 99 12.95 -3.48 22.76
CA LYS A 99 12.82 -3.11 24.18
C LYS A 99 12.49 -1.62 24.36
N ASP A 100 13.15 -0.74 23.63
CA ASP A 100 12.85 0.70 23.66
C ASP A 100 11.41 0.99 23.20
N LEU A 101 10.92 0.26 22.19
CA LEU A 101 9.53 0.36 21.73
C LEU A 101 8.53 -0.20 22.76
N GLU A 102 8.84 -1.32 23.40
CA GLU A 102 8.01 -1.89 24.48
C GLU A 102 7.92 -0.92 25.67
N GLU A 103 9.03 -0.29 26.06
CA GLU A 103 9.05 0.76 27.08
C GLU A 103 8.27 1.99 26.65
N ALA A 104 8.38 2.42 25.39
CA ALA A 104 7.61 3.54 24.87
C ALA A 104 6.11 3.24 24.86
N LEU A 105 5.70 2.04 24.42
CA LEU A 105 4.30 1.60 24.39
C LEU A 105 3.71 1.42 25.79
N SER A 106 4.47 0.88 26.75
CA SER A 106 4.03 0.79 28.16
C SER A 106 3.92 2.15 28.85
N ARG A 107 4.68 3.16 28.39
CA ARG A 107 4.54 4.57 28.81
C ARG A 107 3.39 5.30 28.10
N VAL A 108 2.83 4.75 27.00
CA VAL A 108 1.52 5.17 26.48
C VAL A 108 0.47 4.65 27.46
N LYS A 109 0.37 5.46 28.51
CA LYS A 109 -0.48 5.42 29.68
C LYS A 109 -1.90 4.94 29.36
N GLU A 110 -2.46 4.20 30.31
CA GLU A 110 -3.88 3.83 30.41
C GLU A 110 -4.76 4.93 29.81
N PRO A 111 -5.69 4.59 28.89
CA PRO A 111 -6.62 5.58 28.39
C PRO A 111 -7.30 6.19 29.61
N GLU A 112 -7.11 7.50 29.81
CA GLU A 112 -7.95 8.24 30.75
C GLU A 112 -9.38 8.07 30.22
N MET A 113 -10.11 7.15 30.82
CA MET A 113 -11.52 6.87 30.52
C MET A 113 -12.33 8.06 31.01
N GLN A 114 -12.22 9.17 30.28
CA GLN A 114 -13.05 10.33 30.49
C GLN A 114 -14.48 9.89 30.15
N PRO A 115 -15.45 10.07 31.08
CA PRO A 115 -16.84 9.81 30.75
C PRO A 115 -17.22 10.69 29.55
N LEU A 116 -17.83 10.07 28.54
CA LEU A 116 -18.36 10.80 27.39
C LEU A 116 -19.29 11.91 27.91
N ALA A 117 -19.08 13.15 27.45
CA ALA A 117 -19.89 14.29 27.88
C ALA A 117 -21.37 14.16 27.45
N LEU A 118 -21.64 13.34 26.44
CA LEU A 118 -22.96 12.95 25.99
C LEU A 118 -23.16 11.44 26.19
N SER A 119 -24.39 11.03 26.48
CA SER A 119 -24.70 9.61 26.47
C SER A 119 -24.70 9.08 25.03
N LEU A 120 -24.31 7.82 24.84
CA LEU A 120 -24.36 7.13 23.55
C LEU A 120 -25.75 7.27 22.90
N ASP A 121 -26.81 7.24 23.70
CA ASP A 121 -28.20 7.42 23.27
C ASP A 121 -28.50 8.82 22.71
N GLN A 122 -27.85 9.86 23.23
CA GLN A 122 -27.99 11.22 22.73
C GLN A 122 -27.29 11.39 21.39
N GLU A 123 -26.05 10.87 21.26
CA GLU A 123 -25.33 10.84 19.98
C GLU A 123 -26.08 10.05 18.90
N LEU A 124 -26.69 8.92 19.28
CA LEU A 124 -27.50 8.11 18.37
C LEU A 124 -28.74 8.88 17.88
N LYS A 125 -29.43 9.59 18.79
CA LYS A 125 -30.63 10.38 18.45
C LYS A 125 -30.31 11.56 17.54
N ASP A 126 -29.16 12.21 17.72
CA ASP A 126 -28.76 13.32 16.85
C ASP A 126 -28.33 12.82 15.47
N ALA A 127 -27.63 11.67 15.40
CA ALA A 127 -27.36 10.98 14.14
C ALA A 127 -28.66 10.56 13.42
N GLU A 128 -29.67 10.07 14.14
CA GLU A 128 -30.99 9.73 13.58
C GLU A 128 -31.70 10.95 12.97
N LYS A 129 -31.67 12.11 13.66
CA LYS A 129 -32.28 13.34 13.15
C LYS A 129 -31.59 13.80 11.87
N GLU A 130 -30.26 13.83 11.86
CA GLU A 130 -29.51 14.18 10.64
C GLU A 130 -29.82 13.25 9.47
N LEU A 131 -29.96 11.95 9.73
CA LEU A 131 -30.27 10.96 8.71
C LEU A 131 -31.68 11.16 8.16
N LYS A 132 -32.67 11.42 9.03
CA LYS A 132 -34.05 11.75 8.64
C LYS A 132 -34.12 13.04 7.82
N GLU A 133 -33.36 14.06 8.18
CA GLU A 133 -33.29 15.30 7.40
C GLU A 133 -32.65 15.07 6.02
N LYS A 134 -31.55 14.30 5.97
CA LYS A 134 -30.90 13.93 4.70
C LYS A 134 -31.84 13.09 3.82
N GLN A 135 -32.60 12.16 4.40
CA GLN A 135 -33.63 11.38 3.71
C GLN A 135 -34.79 12.26 3.23
N GLY A 136 -35.30 13.16 4.07
CA GLY A 136 -36.36 14.10 3.73
C GLY A 136 -35.95 15.05 2.59
N LYS A 137 -34.72 15.59 2.64
CA LYS A 137 -34.15 16.40 1.55
C LYS A 137 -34.04 15.60 0.25
N LYS A 138 -33.60 14.34 0.30
CA LYS A 138 -33.58 13.46 -0.87
C LYS A 138 -35.00 13.22 -1.40
N LEU A 139 -35.96 12.88 -0.55
CA LEU A 139 -37.36 12.66 -0.97
C LEU A 139 -37.98 13.92 -1.57
N ALA A 140 -37.78 15.09 -0.96
CA ALA A 140 -38.24 16.37 -1.50
C ALA A 140 -37.59 16.68 -2.85
N ASN A 141 -36.28 16.41 -3.00
CA ASN A 141 -35.58 16.57 -4.27
C ASN A 141 -36.07 15.58 -5.35
N LEU A 142 -36.45 14.36 -4.95
CA LEU A 142 -37.09 13.37 -5.83
C LEU A 142 -38.51 13.78 -6.23
N GLN A 143 -39.27 14.44 -5.34
CA GLN A 143 -40.62 14.93 -5.62
C GLN A 143 -40.63 16.20 -6.47
N LEU A 144 -39.62 17.06 -6.31
CA LEU A 144 -39.47 18.31 -7.08
C LEU A 144 -38.99 18.05 -8.52
N GLY A 145 -38.23 16.97 -8.73
CA GLY A 145 -37.97 16.47 -10.07
C GLY A 145 -39.27 15.91 -10.64
N SER A 146 -39.78 16.48 -11.73
CA SER A 146 -41.03 16.11 -12.38
C SER A 146 -41.04 14.62 -12.79
N LEU A 147 -41.34 13.71 -11.85
CA LEU A 147 -41.47 12.26 -12.07
C LEU A 147 -42.58 11.95 -13.10
N GLU A 148 -43.47 12.90 -13.32
CA GLU A 148 -44.49 12.89 -14.38
C GLU A 148 -43.88 12.72 -15.77
N GLN A 149 -42.68 13.27 -16.04
CA GLN A 149 -42.01 13.13 -17.35
C GLN A 149 -41.47 11.71 -17.61
N PHE A 150 -41.38 10.90 -16.54
CA PHE A 150 -40.95 9.50 -16.60
C PHE A 150 -42.11 8.52 -16.45
N LYS A 151 -43.34 9.00 -16.27
CA LYS A 151 -44.55 8.16 -16.27
C LYS A 151 -44.75 7.56 -17.67
N ILE A 152 -44.62 6.25 -17.79
CA ILE A 152 -44.92 5.52 -19.02
C ILE A 152 -46.45 5.57 -19.22
N LYS A 153 -46.93 6.41 -20.13
CA LYS A 153 -48.33 6.38 -20.59
C LYS A 153 -48.50 5.17 -21.53
N GLY A 154 -48.77 3.99 -20.97
CA GLY A 154 -49.25 2.82 -21.71
C GLY A 154 -50.66 2.46 -21.24
N SER A 155 -51.57 2.16 -22.16
CA SER A 155 -52.92 1.63 -21.84
C SER A 155 -52.79 0.22 -21.25
N GLU A 156 -53.71 -0.19 -20.38
CA GLU A 156 -53.74 -1.55 -19.79
C GLU A 156 -53.67 -2.64 -20.90
N ASP A 157 -54.33 -2.40 -22.04
CA ASP A 157 -54.34 -3.27 -23.21
C ASP A 157 -52.96 -3.41 -23.90
N ASP A 158 -52.15 -2.33 -23.90
CA ASP A 158 -50.79 -2.37 -24.47
C ASP A 158 -49.87 -3.21 -23.58
N TRP A 159 -50.06 -3.17 -22.26
CA TRP A 159 -49.29 -3.95 -21.30
C TRP A 159 -49.60 -5.44 -21.38
N GLU A 160 -50.88 -5.80 -21.57
CA GLU A 160 -51.31 -7.20 -21.69
C GLU A 160 -50.74 -7.86 -22.95
N SER A 161 -50.72 -7.13 -24.08
CA SER A 161 -50.13 -7.61 -25.34
C SER A 161 -48.62 -7.89 -25.25
N VAL A 162 -47.94 -7.15 -24.38
CA VAL A 162 -46.49 -7.18 -24.19
C VAL A 162 -46.08 -8.22 -23.15
N LEU A 163 -46.85 -8.37 -22.07
CA LEU A 163 -46.59 -9.34 -20.99
C LEU A 163 -47.04 -10.76 -21.36
N GLY A 164 -47.95 -10.93 -22.33
CA GLY A 164 -48.41 -12.23 -22.79
C GLY A 164 -47.38 -13.04 -23.61
N SER A 165 -46.32 -12.40 -24.14
CA SER A 165 -45.28 -13.12 -24.92
C SER A 165 -44.07 -13.49 -24.04
N LYS A 166 -43.74 -14.78 -23.98
CA LYS A 166 -42.64 -15.34 -23.17
C LYS A 166 -41.25 -15.07 -23.79
N HIS A 167 -40.86 -13.82 -23.96
CA HIS A 167 -39.52 -13.46 -24.44
C HIS A 167 -38.77 -12.65 -23.38
N SER A 168 -37.69 -13.25 -22.84
CA SER A 168 -36.86 -12.63 -21.82
C SER A 168 -35.87 -11.63 -22.44
N GLY A 169 -36.00 -10.36 -22.05
CA GLY A 169 -34.88 -9.43 -22.11
C GLY A 169 -35.24 -7.97 -22.38
N ILE A 170 -36.12 -7.69 -23.35
CA ILE A 170 -36.41 -6.30 -23.77
C ILE A 170 -37.88 -6.14 -24.18
N VAL A 171 -38.59 -5.25 -23.49
CA VAL A 171 -39.98 -4.87 -23.73
C VAL A 171 -40.03 -3.40 -24.15
N SER A 172 -40.71 -3.08 -25.25
CA SER A 172 -40.85 -1.72 -25.78
C SER A 172 -42.31 -1.30 -25.84
N VAL A 173 -42.70 -0.32 -25.03
CA VAL A 173 -44.05 0.28 -25.03
C VAL A 173 -43.99 1.64 -25.75
N LYS A 174 -45.01 1.96 -26.56
CA LYS A 174 -45.04 3.15 -27.43
C LYS A 174 -45.21 4.43 -26.60
N SER A 175 -44.12 5.15 -26.31
CA SER A 175 -44.19 6.45 -25.64
C SER A 175 -44.59 7.57 -26.62
N GLY A 176 -45.80 8.11 -26.50
CA GLY A 176 -46.37 9.09 -27.44
C GLY A 176 -45.79 10.51 -27.44
N VAL A 177 -44.75 10.84 -26.66
CA VAL A 177 -44.15 12.18 -26.64
C VAL A 177 -42.63 12.10 -26.58
N LYS A 178 -41.95 12.75 -27.52
CA LYS A 178 -40.48 12.86 -27.55
C LYS A 178 -40.03 13.73 -26.37
N ARG A 179 -39.39 13.12 -25.37
CA ARG A 179 -38.83 13.83 -24.21
C ARG A 179 -37.87 14.91 -24.70
N ALA A 180 -38.12 16.16 -24.32
CA ALA A 180 -37.14 17.22 -24.53
C ALA A 180 -35.97 16.95 -23.57
N LEU A 181 -34.79 16.68 -24.12
CA LEU A 181 -33.54 16.79 -23.37
C LEU A 181 -33.36 18.28 -23.07
N GLY A 182 -33.84 18.71 -21.91
CA GLY A 182 -33.53 20.02 -21.35
C GLY A 182 -32.03 20.09 -21.08
N ASN A 183 -31.40 21.15 -21.60
CA ASN A 183 -30.05 21.57 -21.25
C ASN A 183 -30.04 21.99 -19.77
N ASP A 184 -29.96 21.04 -18.85
CA ASP A 184 -29.61 21.33 -17.46
C ASP A 184 -28.21 20.80 -17.19
N THR A 185 -27.28 21.73 -17.33
CA THR A 185 -25.92 21.64 -16.81
C THR A 185 -25.97 21.56 -15.29
N ASN A 186 -26.17 20.36 -14.74
CA ASN A 186 -25.71 20.03 -13.40
C ASN A 186 -25.46 18.52 -13.30
N GLY A 187 -24.18 18.18 -13.34
CA GLY A 187 -23.68 16.84 -13.53
C GLY A 187 -23.94 15.90 -12.35
N LEU A 188 -24.55 14.76 -12.65
CA LEU A 188 -24.14 13.49 -12.07
C LEU A 188 -23.49 12.69 -13.19
N GLY A 189 -22.16 12.81 -13.26
CA GLY A 189 -21.32 12.12 -14.23
C GLY A 189 -21.43 10.61 -14.04
N LEU A 190 -22.01 9.95 -15.04
CA LEU A 190 -21.81 8.53 -15.30
C LEU A 190 -21.17 8.41 -16.67
N GLY A 191 -20.03 7.74 -16.69
CA GLY A 191 -18.99 7.84 -17.70
C GLY A 191 -19.42 7.57 -19.14
N ASN A 192 -18.78 8.31 -20.03
CA ASN A 192 -18.71 8.06 -21.46
C ASN A 192 -18.32 6.60 -21.75
N ILE A 193 -19.21 5.85 -22.39
CA ILE A 193 -18.84 4.64 -23.14
C ILE A 193 -18.93 4.99 -24.61
N GLU A 194 -17.79 5.32 -25.20
CA GLU A 194 -17.63 5.52 -26.64
C GLU A 194 -17.91 4.21 -27.40
N LYS A 195 -18.99 4.20 -28.20
CA LYS A 195 -19.25 3.14 -29.17
C LYS A 195 -18.58 3.46 -30.50
N THR A 196 -17.42 2.85 -30.76
CA THR A 196 -16.79 2.87 -32.08
C THR A 196 -17.60 2.01 -33.07
N LYS A 197 -18.19 2.65 -34.09
CA LYS A 197 -18.94 2.00 -35.17
C LYS A 197 -17.98 1.41 -36.21
N LYS A 198 -17.84 0.08 -36.23
CA LYS A 198 -17.35 -0.68 -37.41
C LYS A 198 -18.39 -0.66 -38.52
N LYS A 199 -18.06 -0.13 -39.70
CA LYS A 199 -18.81 -0.36 -40.95
C LYS A 199 -18.19 -1.54 -41.72
N LYS A 200 -19.02 -2.55 -42.03
CA LYS A 200 -18.75 -3.62 -43.02
C LYS A 200 -18.67 -3.02 -44.43
N LYS A 201 -17.82 -3.61 -45.30
CA LYS A 201 -18.22 -4.10 -46.63
C LYS A 201 -17.18 -5.07 -47.19
N PHE A 202 -17.67 -6.24 -47.59
CA PHE A 202 -16.96 -7.30 -48.30
C PHE A 202 -17.20 -7.14 -49.81
N LYS A 203 -16.14 -7.29 -50.62
CA LYS A 203 -16.20 -7.69 -52.04
C LYS A 203 -14.92 -8.48 -52.35
N PRO A 204 -15.00 -9.71 -52.88
CA PRO A 204 -13.82 -10.46 -53.30
C PRO A 204 -13.62 -10.30 -54.82
N ASN A 205 -12.39 -10.09 -55.28
CA ASN A 205 -11.99 -10.66 -56.58
C ASN A 205 -10.46 -10.73 -56.77
N ARG A 206 -10.02 -11.94 -57.13
CA ARG A 206 -8.91 -12.29 -58.04
C ARG A 206 -7.60 -11.49 -57.99
N GLY A 207 -6.54 -12.20 -57.63
CA GLY A 207 -5.58 -12.63 -58.66
C GLY A 207 -4.14 -12.10 -58.57
N LYS A 208 -3.23 -13.06 -58.36
CA LYS A 208 -1.89 -13.23 -58.96
C LYS A 208 -0.70 -12.36 -58.50
N GLY A 209 0.30 -13.07 -57.99
CA GLY A 209 1.75 -12.85 -58.24
C GLY A 209 2.37 -11.71 -57.41
N LYS A 210 3.66 -11.73 -57.06
CA LYS A 210 4.79 -12.55 -57.48
C LYS A 210 5.89 -12.32 -56.44
N LYS A 211 6.69 -13.36 -56.21
CA LYS A 211 8.03 -13.38 -55.62
C LYS A 211 8.76 -12.02 -55.62
N ARG A 212 9.40 -11.70 -54.50
CA ARG A 212 10.87 -11.66 -54.42
C ARG A 212 11.32 -11.86 -52.98
#